data_AF-A0A7C3M1F3-F1
#
_entry.id   AF-A0A7C3M1F3-F1
#
_cell.length_a   1.000
_cell.length_b   1.000
_cell.length_c   1.000
_cell.angle_alpha   90.00
_cell.angle_beta   90.00
_cell.angle_gamma   90.00
#
_symmetry.space_group_name_H-M   'P 1'
#
loop_
_entity.id
_entity.type
_entity.pdbx_description
1 polymer ?
#
loop_
_entity_poly.entity_id
_entity_poly.type
_entity_poly.pdbx_seq_one_letter_code
_entity_poly.pdbx_strand_id
1 'polypeptide(L)'
;MLSFLPKAPHDITEELRAKFKARRKSLKYTQDELATRSGVSLGSLKRFESSGKISLESLLKLALVLECLEGFSGVCEVEEERFESIDEIIK
;
A
#
# COMPACT_ATOMS: atom_id res chain seq x y z
N MET A 1 -10.67 2.06 -29.20
CA MET A 1 -10.22 0.97 -28.32
C MET A 1 -9.53 1.60 -27.13
N LEU A 2 -10.04 1.43 -25.91
CA LEU A 2 -9.29 1.84 -24.72
C LEU A 2 -8.15 0.83 -24.54
N SER A 3 -6.92 1.32 -24.67
CA SER A 3 -5.71 0.56 -24.35
C SER A 3 -5.66 0.29 -22.85
N PHE A 4 -5.94 -0.95 -22.45
CA PHE A 4 -5.58 -1.46 -21.13
C PHE A 4 -4.05 -1.64 -21.08
N LEU A 5 -3.33 -0.56 -20.79
CA LEU A 5 -1.90 -0.65 -20.50
C LEU A 5 -1.74 -1.13 -19.04
N PRO A 6 -0.98 -2.19 -18.77
CA PRO A 6 -0.70 -2.61 -17.41
C PRO A 6 0.02 -1.49 -16.67
N LYS A 7 -0.34 -1.26 -15.40
CA LYS A 7 0.30 -0.24 -14.56
C LYS A 7 1.79 -0.53 -14.42
N ALA A 8 2.61 0.49 -14.60
CA ALA A 8 4.05 0.40 -14.35
C ALA A 8 4.34 0.50 -12.85
N PRO A 9 5.52 0.05 -12.38
CA PRO A 9 5.91 0.19 -10.98
C PRO A 9 5.84 1.64 -10.45
N HIS A 10 6.12 2.62 -11.31
CA HIS A 10 5.98 4.03 -11.00
C HIS A 10 4.52 4.41 -10.66
N ASP A 11 3.54 3.91 -11.41
CA ASP A 11 2.13 4.21 -11.21
C ASP A 11 1.63 3.65 -9.87
N ILE A 12 2.05 2.41 -9.55
CA ILE A 12 1.76 1.79 -8.25
C ILE A 12 2.39 2.60 -7.11
N THR A 13 3.61 3.09 -7.30
CA THR A 13 4.31 3.92 -6.30
C THR A 13 3.56 5.22 -6.04
N GLU A 14 3.11 5.90 -7.09
CA GLU A 14 2.35 7.15 -6.97
C GLU A 14 0.99 6.94 -6.30
N GLU A 15 0.28 5.87 -6.65
CA GLU A 15 -0.98 5.51 -6.00
C GLU A 15 -0.78 5.19 -4.51
N LEU A 16 0.24 4.41 -4.16
CA LEU A 16 0.51 4.04 -2.78
C LEU A 16 0.84 5.28 -1.94
N ARG A 17 1.71 6.15 -2.45
CA ARG A 17 2.03 7.44 -1.84
C ARG A 17 0.78 8.29 -1.61
N ALA A 18 -0.07 8.42 -2.63
CA ALA A 18 -1.30 9.21 -2.54
C ALA A 18 -2.28 8.63 -1.52
N LYS A 19 -2.49 7.32 -1.52
CA LYS A 19 -3.39 6.61 -0.58
C LYS A 19 -2.92 6.75 0.86
N PHE A 20 -1.64 6.55 1.14
CA PHE A 20 -1.09 6.74 2.50
C PHE A 20 -1.23 8.18 2.98
N LYS A 21 -0.91 9.16 2.13
CA LYS A 21 -1.06 10.59 2.46
C LYS A 21 -2.52 10.96 2.73
N ALA A 22 -3.45 10.43 1.93
CA ALA A 22 -4.89 10.63 2.12
C ALA A 22 -5.36 10.01 3.45
N ARG A 23 -4.97 8.77 3.74
CA ARG A 23 -5.31 8.08 5.00
C ARG A 23 -4.77 8.80 6.24
N ARG A 24 -3.52 9.29 6.19
CA ARG A 24 -2.96 10.13 7.25
C ARG A 24 -3.83 11.36 7.51
N LYS A 25 -4.20 12.07 6.44
CA LYS A 25 -5.04 13.27 6.52
C LYS A 25 -6.45 12.96 7.04
N SER A 26 -7.06 11.83 6.67
CA SER A 26 -8.38 11.44 7.20
C SER A 26 -8.36 11.16 8.70
N LEU A 27 -7.22 10.67 9.23
CA LEU A 27 -6.98 10.52 10.66
C LEU A 27 -6.55 11.82 11.36
N LYS A 28 -6.52 12.95 10.63
CA LYS A 28 -6.11 14.28 11.10
C LYS A 28 -4.68 14.35 11.64
N TYR A 29 -3.80 13.46 11.21
CA TYR A 29 -2.39 13.51 11.59
C TYR A 29 -1.60 14.45 10.70
N THR A 30 -0.81 15.32 11.31
CA THR A 30 0.31 16.01 10.65
C THR A 30 1.41 15.00 10.28
N GLN A 31 2.37 15.42 9.45
CA GLN A 31 3.53 14.57 9.16
C GLN A 31 4.35 14.30 10.43
N ASP A 32 4.49 15.29 11.30
CA ASP A 32 5.25 15.18 12.54
C ASP A 32 4.61 14.18 13.51
N GLU A 33 3.28 14.24 13.67
CA GLU A 33 2.54 13.29 14.51
C GLU A 33 2.64 11.86 13.97
N LEU A 34 2.48 11.64 12.66
CA LEU A 34 2.61 10.29 12.10
C LEU A 34 4.04 9.76 12.26
N ALA A 35 5.05 10.59 12.00
CA ALA A 35 6.45 10.23 12.20
C ALA A 35 6.71 9.80 13.65
N THR A 36 6.24 10.60 14.61
CA THR A 36 6.36 10.31 16.04
C THR A 36 5.64 9.03 16.44
N ARG A 37 4.38 8.85 16.04
CA ARG A 37 3.57 7.66 16.37
C ARG A 37 4.12 6.37 15.79
N SER A 38 4.71 6.42 14.59
CA SER A 38 5.23 5.25 13.88
C SER A 38 6.69 4.91 14.22
N GLY A 39 7.40 5.82 14.91
CA GLY A 39 8.85 5.71 15.11
C GLY A 39 9.66 5.86 13.81
N VAL A 40 9.06 6.35 12.73
CA VAL A 40 9.74 6.65 11.45
C VAL A 40 10.23 8.09 11.47
N SER A 41 11.44 8.35 10.96
CA SER A 41 11.94 9.73 10.90
C SER A 41 11.08 10.62 10.00
N LEU A 42 10.87 11.88 10.41
CA LEU A 42 10.11 12.86 9.63
C LEU A 42 10.68 13.03 8.21
N GLY A 43 12.00 12.97 8.05
CA GLY A 43 12.66 13.02 6.74
C GLY A 43 12.28 11.85 5.83
N SER A 44 12.17 10.64 6.37
CA SER A 44 11.74 9.46 5.61
C SER A 44 10.27 9.56 5.20
N LEU A 45 9.38 10.01 6.10
CA LEU A 45 7.98 10.24 5.78
C LEU A 45 7.81 11.34 4.72
N LYS A 46 8.55 12.45 4.83
CA LYS A 46 8.52 13.52 3.82
C LYS A 46 8.97 13.02 2.46
N ARG A 47 10.07 12.26 2.40
CA ARG A 47 10.60 11.67 1.16
C ARG A 47 9.60 10.69 0.53
N PHE A 48 8.95 9.86 1.35
CA PHE A 48 7.86 9.00 0.90
C PHE A 48 6.71 9.81 0.30
N GLU A 49 6.17 10.78 1.04
CA GLU A 49 5.02 11.56 0.58
C GLU A 49 5.32 12.50 -0.60
N SER A 50 6.60 12.83 -0.85
CA SER A 50 7.01 13.66 -1.99
C SER A 50 7.39 12.85 -3.23
N SER A 51 8.00 11.67 -3.07
CA SER A 51 8.65 10.94 -4.17
C SER A 51 8.38 9.43 -4.19
N GLY A 52 7.63 8.90 -3.22
CA GLY A 52 7.35 7.47 -3.06
C GLY A 52 8.50 6.66 -2.47
N LYS A 53 9.69 7.25 -2.25
CA LYS A 53 10.88 6.52 -1.78
C LYS A 53 10.92 6.31 -0.27
N ILE A 54 10.83 5.07 0.16
CA ILE A 54 10.88 4.64 1.57
C ILE A 54 11.42 3.20 1.68
N SER A 55 11.92 2.78 2.84
CA SER A 55 12.19 1.35 3.09
C SER A 55 10.88 0.61 3.37
N LEU A 56 10.84 -0.69 3.09
CA LEU A 56 9.68 -1.53 3.40
C LEU A 56 9.34 -1.49 4.90
N GLU A 57 10.33 -1.63 5.78
CA GLU A 57 10.11 -1.57 7.23
C GLU A 57 9.43 -0.27 7.66
N SER A 58 9.89 0.89 7.17
CA SER A 58 9.28 2.17 7.51
C SER A 58 7.87 2.27 6.94
N LEU A 59 7.62 1.77 5.73
CA LEU A 59 6.28 1.75 5.13
C LEU A 59 5.30 0.92 5.98
N LEU A 60 5.71 -0.27 6.45
CA LEU A 60 4.88 -1.12 7.30
C LEU A 60 4.62 -0.48 8.67
N LYS A 61 5.60 0.22 9.26
CA LYS A 61 5.39 1.01 10.49
C LYS A 61 4.37 2.14 10.29
N LEU A 62 4.41 2.84 9.15
CA LEU A 62 3.38 3.82 8.81
C LEU A 62 2.02 3.13 8.63
N ALA A 63 1.97 1.99 7.94
CA ALA A 63 0.74 1.25 7.69
C ALA A 63 0.06 0.78 8.98
N LEU A 64 0.86 0.36 9.98
CA LEU A 64 0.37 0.00 11.31
C LEU A 64 -0.37 1.16 11.98
N VAL A 65 0.24 2.34 12.04
CA VAL A 65 -0.35 3.53 12.65
C VAL A 65 -1.55 4.08 11.84
N LEU A 66 -1.55 3.87 10.53
CA LEU A 66 -2.64 4.26 9.64
C LEU A 66 -3.78 3.22 9.57
N GLU A 67 -3.70 2.15 10.35
CA GLU A 67 -4.69 1.07 10.42
C GLU A 67 -4.92 0.39 9.05
N CYS A 68 -3.85 0.22 8.27
CA CYS A 68 -3.89 -0.43 6.96
C CYS A 68 -2.80 -1.49 6.75
N LEU A 69 -2.14 -1.93 7.82
CA LEU A 69 -1.09 -2.95 7.75
C LEU A 69 -1.62 -4.29 7.20
N GLU A 70 -2.83 -4.69 7.59
CA GLU A 70 -3.45 -5.93 7.10
C GLU A 70 -3.62 -5.96 5.57
N GLY A 71 -3.64 -4.81 4.88
CA GLY A 71 -3.66 -4.81 3.42
C GLY A 71 -2.39 -5.39 2.78
N PHE A 72 -1.29 -5.52 3.53
CA PHE A 72 -0.04 -6.09 3.04
C PHE A 72 0.03 -7.62 3.13
N SER A 73 -0.81 -8.27 3.95
CA SER A 73 -0.86 -9.74 4.01
C SER A 73 -1.38 -10.32 2.69
N GLY A 74 -2.33 -9.64 2.04
CA GLY A 74 -2.86 -9.99 0.72
C GLY A 74 -1.89 -9.81 -0.46
N VAL A 75 -0.68 -9.26 -0.24
CA VAL A 75 0.28 -9.08 -1.33
C VAL A 75 0.92 -10.41 -1.67
N CYS A 76 0.81 -10.81 -2.93
CA CYS A 76 1.32 -12.09 -3.44
C CYS A 76 0.64 -13.33 -2.84
N GLU A 77 -0.55 -13.18 -2.24
CA GLU A 77 -1.42 -14.33 -2.02
C GLU A 77 -1.79 -14.97 -3.36
N VAL A 78 -1.76 -16.29 -3.40
CA VAL A 78 -2.24 -17.07 -4.55
C VAL A 78 -3.75 -17.10 -4.42
N GLU A 79 -4.47 -16.58 -5.42
CA GLU A 79 -5.91 -16.82 -5.51
C GLU A 79 -6.10 -18.32 -5.63
N GLU A 80 -6.72 -18.95 -4.61
CA GLU A 80 -7.17 -20.34 -4.74
C GLU A 80 -8.14 -20.38 -5.93
N GLU A 81 -7.82 -21.19 -6.95
CA GLU A 81 -8.72 -21.43 -8.07
C GLU A 81 -10.07 -21.89 -7.51
N ARG A 82 -11.06 -21.00 -7.55
CA ARG A 82 -12.43 -21.33 -7.22
C ARG A 82 -13.00 -22.07 -8.41
N PHE A 83 -12.92 -23.40 -8.38
CA PHE A 83 -13.65 -24.23 -9.33
C PHE A 83 -15.15 -24.04 -9.10
N GLU A 84 -15.84 -23.46 -10.07
CA GLU A 84 -17.28 -23.17 -9.98
C GLU A 84 -18.13 -24.44 -10.12
N SER A 85 -17.55 -25.59 -10.51
CA SER A 85 -18.27 -26.87 -10.58
C SER A 85 -17.37 -28.12 -10.61
N ILE A 86 -17.96 -29.28 -10.26
CA ILE A 86 -17.32 -30.61 -10.29
C ILE A 86 -16.91 -31.02 -11.73
N ASP A 87 -17.59 -30.50 -12.75
CA ASP A 87 -17.34 -30.85 -14.14
C ASP A 87 -15.96 -30.38 -14.67
N GLU A 88 -15.32 -29.41 -14.01
CA GLU A 88 -13.95 -28.96 -14.34
C GLU A 88 -12.85 -29.93 -13.88
N ILE A 89 -13.13 -30.82 -12.91
CA ILE A 89 -12.13 -31.72 -12.31
C ILE A 89 -12.00 -33.05 -13.07
N ILE A 90 -13.01 -33.44 -13.86
CA ILE A 90 -13.11 -34.79 -14.45
C ILE A 90 -12.52 -34.87 -15.88
N LYS A 91 -11.77 -33.86 -16.33
CA LYS A 91 -11.16 -33.84 -17.67
C LYS A 91 -9.68 -34.16 -17.69
#